data_AF-A0A960ZNK2-F1
#
_entry.id   AF-A0A960ZNK2-F1
#
_cell.length_a   1.000
_cell.length_b   1.000
_cell.length_c   1.000
_cell.angle_alpha   90.00
_cell.angle_beta   90.00
_cell.angle_gamma   90.00
#
_symmetry.space_group_name_H-M   'P 1'
#
loop_
_entity.id
_entity.type
_entity.pdbx_description
1 polymer ?
#
loop_
_entity_poly.entity_id
_entity_poly.type
_entity_poly.pdbx_seq_one_letter_code
_entity_poly.pdbx_strand_id
1 'polypeptide(L)'
;MKEVVAITPPASKGKRGSAAKKAGEGTIIAELARVMVAAAQKKGVKLADPAEIHKRLRDPRTGRVNPRNLNSPYPVDASALRALKRELLKRVGELAAGWNAGAQKLGVKLPAWVARHGSARSSAAVINTFQVFRISLTNAVKYVTNVDAYDRRIQSAINIQGRKMQRRAEFLLTRALRKSGWR
;
A
#
# COMPACT_ATOMS: atom_id res chain seq x y z
N MET A 1 -4.43 -13.05 -6.02
CA MET A 1 -4.11 -12.27 -4.81
C MET A 1 -2.68 -11.71 -4.76
N LYS A 2 -1.67 -12.41 -5.31
CA LYS A 2 -0.28 -11.89 -5.44
C LYS A 2 -0.17 -10.46 -6.00
N GLU A 3 -1.03 -10.13 -6.97
CA GLU A 3 -1.08 -8.77 -7.56
C GLU A 3 -1.78 -7.76 -6.66
N VAL A 4 -2.77 -8.17 -5.86
CA VAL A 4 -3.43 -7.27 -4.90
C VAL A 4 -2.40 -6.83 -3.86
N VAL A 5 -1.66 -7.76 -3.25
CA VAL A 5 -0.57 -7.38 -2.32
C VAL A 5 0.55 -6.59 -3.02
N ALA A 6 0.83 -6.87 -4.30
CA ALA A 6 1.90 -6.18 -5.02
C ALA A 6 1.53 -4.79 -5.56
N ILE A 7 0.24 -4.48 -5.72
CA ILE A 7 -0.29 -3.25 -6.33
C ILE A 7 -1.03 -2.36 -5.32
N THR A 8 -1.52 -2.93 -4.22
CA THR A 8 -2.12 -2.13 -3.13
C THR A 8 -1.00 -1.32 -2.46
N PRO A 9 -1.29 -0.10 -1.96
CA PRO A 9 -0.29 0.94 -1.77
C PRO A 9 0.94 0.50 -0.96
N PRO A 10 2.11 1.05 -1.31
CA PRO A 10 2.24 2.27 -2.08
C PRO A 10 2.76 2.01 -3.49
N ALA A 11 2.26 0.96 -4.16
CA ALA A 11 2.62 0.73 -5.54
C ALA A 11 2.17 1.91 -6.43
N SER A 12 3.11 2.45 -7.19
CA SER A 12 2.87 3.34 -8.33
C SER A 12 2.96 2.53 -9.62
N LYS A 13 2.25 2.99 -10.67
CA LYS A 13 2.14 2.40 -12.02
C LYS A 13 3.33 1.48 -12.38
N GLY A 14 3.10 0.17 -12.39
CA GLY A 14 4.05 -0.85 -12.87
C GLY A 14 5.05 -1.43 -11.86
N LYS A 15 5.21 -0.85 -10.67
CA LYS A 15 6.14 -1.37 -9.64
C LYS A 15 5.46 -2.41 -8.76
N ARG A 16 6.18 -3.47 -8.39
CA ARG A 16 5.69 -4.60 -7.57
C ARG A 16 6.63 -4.90 -6.40
N GLY A 17 6.10 -5.48 -5.32
CA GLY A 17 6.89 -6.04 -4.23
C GLY A 17 7.80 -5.00 -3.54
N SER A 18 9.11 -5.29 -3.43
CA SER A 18 10.08 -4.38 -2.80
C SER A 18 10.22 -3.04 -3.54
N ALA A 19 10.04 -3.03 -4.87
CA ALA A 19 10.07 -1.80 -5.67
C ALA A 19 8.84 -0.93 -5.40
N ALA A 20 7.67 -1.54 -5.16
CA ALA A 20 6.47 -0.83 -4.75
C ALA A 20 6.64 -0.20 -3.37
N LYS A 21 7.20 -0.97 -2.40
CA LYS A 21 7.59 -0.44 -1.09
C LYS A 21 8.48 0.78 -1.22
N LYS A 22 9.65 0.64 -1.87
CA LYS A 22 10.62 1.73 -2.06
C LYS A 22 10.00 2.97 -2.72
N ALA A 23 9.09 2.77 -3.69
CA ALA A 23 8.42 3.89 -4.35
C ALA A 23 7.57 4.71 -3.38
N GLY A 24 6.77 4.07 -2.52
CA GLY A 24 5.99 4.80 -1.53
C GLY A 24 6.78 5.40 -0.39
N GLU A 25 7.78 4.67 0.09
CA GLU A 25 8.73 5.21 1.06
C GLU A 25 9.39 6.47 0.49
N GLY A 26 9.79 6.43 -0.79
CA GLY A 26 10.31 7.57 -1.53
C GLY A 26 9.32 8.74 -1.63
N THR A 27 8.05 8.47 -1.93
CA THR A 27 7.01 9.52 -1.96
C THR A 27 6.86 10.20 -0.61
N ILE A 28 6.79 9.44 0.49
CA ILE A 28 6.70 10.00 1.86
C ILE A 28 7.93 10.87 2.17
N ILE A 29 9.13 10.37 1.85
CA ILE A 29 10.37 11.12 2.07
C ILE A 29 10.37 12.42 1.27
N ALA A 30 9.97 12.39 0.01
CA ALA A 30 9.92 13.55 -0.86
C ALA A 30 8.82 14.56 -0.45
N GLU A 31 7.72 14.10 0.14
CA GLU A 31 6.70 14.96 0.73
C GLU A 31 7.22 15.65 1.99
N LEU A 32 7.85 14.91 2.92
CA LEU A 32 8.45 15.49 4.13
C LEU A 32 9.56 16.49 3.80
N ALA A 33 10.45 16.16 2.86
CA ALA A 33 11.56 17.02 2.46
C ALA A 33 11.10 18.33 1.79
N ARG A 34 9.89 18.36 1.20
CA ARG A 34 9.30 19.59 0.65
C ARG A 34 8.82 20.56 1.74
N VAL A 35 8.50 20.06 2.93
CA VAL A 35 7.87 20.87 3.99
C VAL A 35 8.73 21.05 5.23
N MET A 36 9.75 20.22 5.43
CA MET A 36 10.58 20.22 6.61
C MET A 36 12.06 20.11 6.25
N VAL A 37 12.90 20.84 6.97
CA VAL A 37 14.35 20.71 6.92
C VAL A 37 14.88 20.39 8.32
N ALA A 38 15.79 19.44 8.41
CA ALA A 38 16.46 19.13 9.68
C ALA A 38 17.39 20.30 10.04
N ALA A 39 17.17 20.92 11.19
CA ALA A 39 17.99 21.98 11.71
C ALA A 39 18.63 21.56 13.05
N ALA A 40 19.88 21.97 13.28
CA ALA A 40 20.49 21.81 14.59
C ALA A 40 19.79 22.74 15.59
N GLN A 41 19.51 22.23 16.79
CA GLN A 41 18.92 23.02 17.86
C GLN A 41 19.90 24.13 18.28
N LYS A 42 19.58 25.38 17.95
CA LYS A 42 20.33 26.56 18.41
C LYS A 42 19.69 27.09 19.69
N LYS A 43 20.53 27.56 20.63
CA LYS A 43 20.09 28.18 21.88
C LYS A 43 19.12 29.33 21.57
N GLY A 44 17.88 29.25 22.10
CA GLY A 44 16.84 30.27 21.89
C GLY A 44 15.89 30.05 20.70
N VAL A 45 16.13 29.06 19.84
CA VAL A 45 15.21 28.74 18.72
C VAL A 45 14.28 27.59 19.11
N LYS A 46 12.98 27.86 19.23
CA LYS A 46 11.96 26.81 19.36
C LYS A 46 11.77 26.14 17.99
N LEU A 47 12.28 24.92 17.85
CA LEU A 47 12.02 24.09 16.68
C LEU A 47 10.56 23.62 16.73
N ALA A 48 9.90 23.62 15.57
CA ALA A 48 8.53 23.14 15.46
C ALA A 48 8.49 21.60 15.51
N ASP A 49 7.40 21.04 16.02
CA ASP A 49 7.17 19.58 16.03
C ASP A 49 6.87 19.08 14.60
N PRO A 50 7.69 18.18 14.03
CA PRO A 50 7.41 17.55 12.74
C PRO A 50 6.02 16.92 12.65
N ALA A 51 5.53 16.28 13.72
CA ALA A 51 4.28 15.53 13.67
C ALA A 51 3.07 16.46 13.47
N GLU A 52 3.05 17.58 14.20
CA GLU A 52 2.01 18.60 14.07
C GLU A 52 2.05 19.32 12.73
N ILE A 53 3.25 19.67 12.23
CA ILE A 53 3.39 20.26 10.89
C ILE A 53 2.87 19.29 9.83
N HIS A 54 3.25 18.02 9.90
CA HIS A 54 2.77 17.01 8.95
C HIS A 54 1.24 16.87 9.02
N LYS A 55 0.66 16.80 10.22
CA LYS A 55 -0.80 16.70 10.41
C LYS A 55 -1.53 17.91 9.84
N ARG A 56 -1.00 19.12 10.06
CA ARG A 56 -1.56 20.38 9.56
C ARG A 56 -1.53 20.50 8.04
N LEU A 57 -0.43 20.09 7.41
CA LEU A 57 -0.25 20.18 5.96
C LEU A 57 -0.86 18.99 5.20
N ARG A 58 -1.37 17.99 5.92
CA ARG A 58 -1.96 16.79 5.33
C ARG A 58 -3.41 17.05 4.94
N ASP A 59 -3.70 16.83 3.67
CA ASP A 59 -5.05 16.86 3.14
C ASP A 59 -5.86 15.68 3.71
N PRO A 60 -7.00 15.91 4.39
CA PRO A 60 -7.81 14.83 4.95
C PRO A 60 -8.43 13.93 3.88
N ARG A 61 -8.66 14.44 2.65
CA ARG A 61 -9.29 13.70 1.55
C ARG A 61 -8.28 12.81 0.83
N THR A 62 -7.14 13.35 0.45
CA THR A 62 -6.14 12.61 -0.35
C THR A 62 -5.05 11.96 0.50
N GLY A 63 -4.90 12.39 1.75
CA GLY A 63 -3.85 11.95 2.67
C GLY A 63 -2.45 12.44 2.32
N ARG A 64 -2.30 13.28 1.29
CA ARG A 64 -1.03 13.85 0.82
C ARG A 64 -0.70 15.14 1.55
N VAL A 65 0.60 15.45 1.61
CA VAL A 65 1.08 16.75 2.07
C VAL A 65 0.91 17.78 0.95
N ASN A 66 0.23 18.90 1.24
CA ASN A 66 0.03 20.01 0.31
C ASN A 66 0.91 21.22 0.68
N PRO A 67 2.02 21.46 -0.05
CA PRO A 67 2.92 22.58 0.24
C PRO A 67 2.55 23.88 -0.50
N ARG A 68 1.38 23.98 -1.17
CA ARG A 68 1.07 25.08 -2.12
C ARG A 68 1.30 26.50 -1.59
N ASN A 69 1.17 26.72 -0.29
CA ASN A 69 1.31 28.04 0.33
C ASN A 69 2.57 28.14 1.22
N LEU A 70 3.54 27.25 1.03
CA LEU A 70 4.75 27.21 1.84
C LEU A 70 5.89 27.98 1.14
N ASN A 71 6.24 29.13 1.71
CA ASN A 71 7.35 29.96 1.20
C ASN A 71 8.73 29.38 1.55
N SER A 72 8.87 28.69 2.68
CA SER A 72 10.10 28.03 3.10
C SER A 72 9.82 26.79 3.97
N PRO A 73 10.64 25.72 3.88
CA PRO A 73 10.50 24.55 4.73
C PRO A 73 10.62 24.88 6.21
N TYR A 74 9.81 24.23 7.05
CA TYR A 74 9.88 24.40 8.50
C TYR A 74 11.18 23.78 9.06
N PRO A 75 11.99 24.53 9.82
CA PRO A 75 13.11 23.95 10.55
C PRO A 75 12.56 23.10 11.70
N VAL A 76 12.96 21.84 11.73
CA VAL A 76 12.54 20.88 12.75
C VAL A 76 13.72 20.12 13.32
N ASP A 77 13.54 19.55 14.50
CA ASP A 77 14.55 18.71 15.12
C ASP A 77 14.82 17.45 14.28
N ALA A 78 16.10 17.14 14.08
CA ALA A 78 16.54 16.02 13.24
C ALA A 78 16.12 14.67 13.83
N SER A 79 16.12 14.51 15.15
CA SER A 79 15.74 13.26 15.81
C SER A 79 14.22 13.04 15.71
N ALA A 80 13.43 14.09 15.92
CA ALA A 80 11.98 14.07 15.79
C ALA A 80 11.56 13.78 14.34
N LEU A 81 12.21 14.40 13.35
CA LEU A 81 11.94 14.14 11.92
C LEU A 81 12.24 12.68 11.54
N ARG A 82 13.34 12.12 12.06
CA ARG A 82 13.67 10.69 11.87
C ARG A 82 12.65 9.77 12.54
N ALA A 83 12.13 10.14 13.71
CA ALA A 83 11.09 9.38 14.39
C ALA A 83 9.78 9.39 13.58
N LEU A 84 9.33 10.56 13.12
CA LEU A 84 8.16 10.69 12.26
C LEU A 84 8.31 9.88 10.97
N LYS A 85 9.47 9.96 10.31
CA LYS A 85 9.77 9.17 9.12
C LYS A 85 9.61 7.68 9.39
N ARG A 86 10.20 7.15 10.46
CA ARG A 86 10.08 5.72 10.83
C ARG A 86 8.63 5.30 11.05
N GLU A 87 7.85 6.13 11.74
CA GLU A 87 6.43 5.88 12.00
C GLU A 87 5.62 5.84 10.69
N LEU A 88 5.80 6.79 9.78
CA LEU A 88 5.10 6.80 8.49
C LEU A 88 5.49 5.60 7.62
N LEU A 89 6.75 5.19 7.61
CA LEU A 89 7.22 4.00 6.89
C LEU A 89 6.63 2.71 7.48
N LYS A 90 6.48 2.64 8.81
CA LYS A 90 5.81 1.51 9.48
C LYS A 90 4.35 1.39 9.04
N ARG A 91 3.64 2.52 8.92
CA ARG A 91 2.24 2.55 8.45
C ARG A 91 2.06 2.01 7.05
N VAL A 92 3.05 2.15 6.16
CA VAL A 92 3.04 1.54 4.83
C VAL A 92 3.03 0.02 4.93
N GLY A 93 3.85 -0.55 5.82
CA GLY A 93 3.89 -1.98 6.09
C GLY A 93 2.55 -2.49 6.64
N GLU A 94 2.00 -1.80 7.64
CA GLU A 94 0.70 -2.13 8.24
C GLU A 94 -0.46 -2.07 7.21
N LEU A 95 -0.45 -1.08 6.32
CA LEU A 95 -1.45 -0.94 5.26
C LEU A 95 -1.46 -2.15 4.33
N ALA A 96 -0.28 -2.59 3.89
CA ALA A 96 -0.13 -3.77 3.04
C ALA A 96 -0.52 -5.06 3.78
N ALA A 97 -0.26 -5.11 5.10
CA ALA A 97 -0.57 -6.25 5.95
C ALA A 97 -2.07 -6.49 6.13
N GLY A 98 -2.91 -5.49 5.82
CA GLY A 98 -4.37 -5.65 5.76
C GLY A 98 -4.86 -6.71 4.75
N TRP A 99 -3.97 -7.27 3.92
CA TRP A 99 -4.27 -8.37 3.00
C TRP A 99 -3.72 -9.73 3.45
N ASN A 100 -3.07 -9.80 4.61
CA ASN A 100 -2.35 -11.00 5.03
C ASN A 100 -3.28 -12.21 5.25
N ALA A 101 -4.44 -12.02 5.90
CA ALA A 101 -5.43 -13.09 6.06
C ALA A 101 -5.88 -13.66 4.70
N GLY A 102 -6.10 -12.78 3.71
CA GLY A 102 -6.43 -13.20 2.35
C GLY A 102 -5.31 -14.01 1.71
N ALA A 103 -4.05 -13.66 1.98
CA ALA A 103 -2.90 -14.31 1.36
C ALA A 103 -2.71 -15.71 1.90
N GLN A 104 -2.82 -15.85 3.22
CA GLN A 104 -2.76 -17.13 3.91
C GLN A 104 -3.87 -18.05 3.42
N LYS A 105 -5.12 -17.56 3.39
CA LYS A 105 -6.29 -18.36 2.97
C LYS A 105 -6.21 -18.81 1.51
N LEU A 106 -5.55 -18.04 0.65
CA LEU A 106 -5.37 -18.35 -0.77
C LEU A 106 -4.01 -18.98 -1.10
N GLY A 107 -3.20 -19.34 -0.10
CA GLY A 107 -1.89 -19.97 -0.29
C GLY A 107 -0.85 -19.09 -1.00
N VAL A 108 -1.00 -17.76 -0.96
CA VAL A 108 -0.11 -16.82 -1.63
C VAL A 108 1.04 -16.43 -0.71
N LYS A 109 2.29 -16.68 -1.14
CA LYS A 109 3.50 -16.22 -0.44
C LYS A 109 3.58 -14.69 -0.46
N LEU A 110 3.68 -14.10 0.73
CA LEU A 110 3.81 -12.67 0.94
C LEU A 110 5.29 -12.24 1.01
N PRO A 111 5.63 -11.01 0.61
CA PRO A 111 6.94 -10.44 0.92
C PRO A 111 7.15 -10.33 2.44
N ALA A 112 8.36 -10.61 2.91
CA ALA A 112 8.70 -10.59 4.35
C ALA A 112 8.44 -9.25 5.06
N TRP A 113 8.48 -8.13 4.32
CA TRP A 113 8.17 -6.80 4.88
C TRP A 113 6.67 -6.59 5.14
N VAL A 114 5.80 -7.36 4.49
CA VAL A 114 4.35 -7.33 4.71
C VAL A 114 3.95 -8.38 5.75
N ALA A 115 4.52 -9.59 5.64
CA ALA A 115 4.18 -10.73 6.50
C ALA A 115 4.46 -10.46 8.00
N ARG A 116 5.53 -9.71 8.31
CA ARG A 116 5.95 -9.42 9.69
C ARG A 116 4.94 -8.62 10.52
N HIS A 117 4.00 -7.93 9.87
CA HIS A 117 2.99 -7.11 10.55
C HIS A 117 1.76 -7.93 10.98
N GLY A 118 1.72 -9.24 10.70
CA GLY A 118 0.64 -10.13 11.11
C GLY A 118 -0.68 -9.89 10.39
N SER A 119 -1.77 -10.48 10.87
CA SER A 119 -3.10 -10.45 10.25
C SER A 119 -4.18 -9.77 11.10
N ALA A 120 -3.81 -9.13 12.22
CA ALA A 120 -4.75 -8.58 13.21
C ALA A 120 -5.76 -7.57 12.65
N ARG A 121 -5.45 -6.87 11.56
CA ARG A 121 -6.34 -5.92 10.87
C ARG A 121 -6.79 -6.40 9.49
N SER A 122 -6.87 -7.71 9.31
CA SER A 122 -7.28 -8.34 8.04
C SER A 122 -8.25 -9.49 8.29
N SER A 123 -9.22 -9.68 7.40
CA SER A 123 -10.09 -10.86 7.42
C SER A 123 -10.31 -11.42 6.02
N ALA A 124 -10.61 -12.71 5.93
CA ALA A 124 -10.84 -13.39 4.67
C ALA A 124 -11.90 -14.50 4.79
N ALA A 125 -12.95 -14.42 3.98
CA ALA A 125 -13.96 -15.46 3.82
C ALA A 125 -13.93 -15.98 2.38
N VAL A 126 -14.07 -17.29 2.23
CA VAL A 126 -14.21 -17.95 0.93
C VAL A 126 -15.45 -18.83 1.06
N ILE A 127 -16.44 -18.55 0.22
CA ILE A 127 -17.66 -19.32 0.09
C ILE A 127 -17.57 -19.97 -1.29
N ASN A 128 -17.50 -21.30 -1.30
CA ASN A 128 -17.49 -22.09 -2.51
C ASN A 128 -18.64 -23.09 -2.44
N THR A 129 -19.71 -22.78 -3.13
CA THR A 129 -20.90 -23.63 -3.29
C THR A 129 -21.09 -23.89 -4.78
N PHE A 130 -21.90 -24.89 -5.12
CA PHE A 130 -22.21 -25.19 -6.52
C PHE A 130 -22.79 -23.99 -7.29
N GLN A 131 -23.51 -23.11 -6.60
CA GLN A 131 -24.19 -21.94 -7.19
C GLN A 131 -23.36 -20.65 -7.09
N VAL A 132 -22.52 -20.53 -6.06
CA VAL A 132 -21.83 -19.28 -5.73
C VAL A 132 -20.38 -19.55 -5.35
N PHE A 133 -19.48 -18.90 -6.07
CA PHE A 133 -18.09 -18.71 -5.66
C PHE A 133 -17.88 -17.25 -5.26
N ARG A 134 -17.65 -16.99 -3.96
CA ARG A 134 -17.42 -15.65 -3.40
C ARG A 134 -16.18 -15.64 -2.51
N ILE A 135 -15.30 -14.68 -2.77
CA ILE A 135 -14.16 -14.38 -1.89
C ILE A 135 -14.36 -12.97 -1.34
N SER A 136 -14.42 -12.85 -0.01
CA SER A 136 -14.49 -11.58 0.69
C SER A 136 -13.18 -11.36 1.44
N LEU A 137 -12.51 -10.25 1.15
CA LEU A 137 -11.26 -9.84 1.80
C LEU A 137 -11.47 -8.46 2.41
N THR A 138 -11.11 -8.30 3.68
CA THR A 138 -11.26 -7.02 4.39
C THR A 138 -9.91 -6.53 4.86
N ASN A 139 -9.61 -5.27 4.55
CA ASN A 139 -8.50 -4.51 5.11
C ASN A 139 -9.07 -3.49 6.12
N ALA A 140 -8.89 -3.75 7.41
CA ALA A 140 -9.42 -2.93 8.50
C ALA A 140 -8.39 -1.92 9.06
N VAL A 141 -7.39 -1.54 8.26
CA VAL A 141 -6.41 -0.52 8.66
C VAL A 141 -7.09 0.85 8.70
N LYS A 142 -7.08 1.51 9.87
CA LYS A 142 -7.84 2.74 10.17
C LYS A 142 -7.69 3.87 9.13
N TYR A 143 -6.52 3.98 8.51
CA TYR A 143 -6.18 5.06 7.57
C TYR A 143 -6.18 4.62 6.10
N VAL A 144 -6.75 3.44 5.80
CA VAL A 144 -6.77 2.86 4.45
C VAL A 144 -7.53 3.75 3.45
N THR A 145 -8.61 4.39 3.88
CA THR A 145 -9.47 5.27 3.08
C THR A 145 -8.78 6.59 2.72
N ASN A 146 -7.76 7.00 3.47
CA ASN A 146 -7.05 8.25 3.26
C ASN A 146 -5.86 8.06 2.30
N VAL A 147 -5.92 7.04 1.44
CA VAL A 147 -4.92 6.80 0.42
C VAL A 147 -5.52 7.12 -0.94
N ASP A 148 -4.96 8.13 -1.60
CA ASP A 148 -5.41 8.57 -2.91
C ASP A 148 -5.51 7.41 -3.93
N ALA A 149 -6.71 7.30 -4.52
CA ALA A 149 -7.10 6.30 -5.50
C ALA A 149 -6.93 4.84 -5.03
N TYR A 150 -7.14 4.58 -3.74
CA TYR A 150 -7.05 3.23 -3.15
C TYR A 150 -7.94 2.21 -3.88
N ASP A 151 -9.23 2.51 -4.02
CA ASP A 151 -10.22 1.61 -4.64
C ASP A 151 -9.87 1.32 -6.10
N ARG A 152 -9.47 2.36 -6.85
CA ARG A 152 -9.02 2.22 -8.24
C ARG A 152 -7.81 1.29 -8.36
N ARG A 153 -6.87 1.33 -7.41
CA ARG A 153 -5.68 0.44 -7.40
C ARG A 153 -6.08 -1.00 -7.09
N ILE A 154 -6.98 -1.21 -6.13
CA ILE A 154 -7.50 -2.55 -5.83
C ILE A 154 -8.22 -3.12 -7.05
N GLN A 155 -9.15 -2.36 -7.64
CA GLN A 155 -9.91 -2.80 -8.80
C GLN A 155 -8.99 -3.12 -9.98
N SER A 156 -7.96 -2.30 -10.21
CA SER A 156 -6.93 -2.58 -11.21
C SER A 156 -6.20 -3.90 -10.93
N ALA A 157 -5.83 -4.18 -9.68
CA ALA A 157 -5.17 -5.42 -9.30
C ALA A 157 -6.08 -6.65 -9.47
N ILE A 158 -7.37 -6.51 -9.16
CA ILE A 158 -8.39 -7.55 -9.40
C ILE A 158 -8.52 -7.81 -10.90
N ASN A 159 -8.65 -6.76 -11.72
CA ASN A 159 -8.77 -6.89 -13.17
C ASN A 159 -7.54 -7.57 -13.80
N ILE A 160 -6.33 -7.23 -13.33
CA ILE A 160 -5.09 -7.88 -13.78
C ILE A 160 -5.10 -9.38 -13.44
N GLN A 161 -5.59 -9.75 -12.25
CA GLN A 161 -5.74 -11.15 -11.87
C GLN A 161 -6.77 -11.87 -12.74
N GLY A 162 -7.95 -11.26 -12.93
CA GLY A 162 -9.00 -11.81 -13.79
C GLY A 162 -8.48 -12.11 -15.21
N ARG A 163 -7.79 -11.15 -15.84
CA ARG A 163 -7.19 -11.33 -17.17
C ARG A 163 -6.10 -12.43 -17.22
N LYS A 164 -5.38 -12.66 -16.12
CA LYS A 164 -4.41 -13.76 -16.04
C LYS A 164 -5.11 -15.11 -15.91
N MET A 165 -6.17 -15.17 -15.11
CA MET A 165 -6.98 -16.39 -14.94
C MET A 165 -7.67 -16.76 -16.26
N GLN A 166 -8.29 -15.79 -16.93
CA GLN A 166 -8.92 -16.00 -18.24
C GLN A 166 -7.95 -16.60 -19.26
N ARG A 167 -6.78 -15.96 -19.46
CA ARG A 167 -5.75 -16.49 -20.37
C ARG A 167 -5.28 -17.90 -20.00
N ARG A 168 -5.24 -18.22 -18.71
CA ARG A 168 -4.87 -19.57 -18.25
C ARG A 168 -5.97 -20.59 -18.54
N ALA A 169 -7.24 -20.21 -18.36
CA ALA A 169 -8.39 -21.06 -18.67
C ALA A 169 -8.46 -21.36 -20.17
N GLU A 170 -8.32 -20.32 -21.02
CA GLU A 170 -8.24 -20.46 -22.47
C GLU A 170 -7.11 -21.42 -22.88
N PHE A 171 -5.91 -21.22 -22.35
CA PHE A 171 -4.77 -22.11 -22.61
C PHE A 171 -5.05 -23.57 -22.21
N LEU A 172 -5.67 -23.81 -21.05
CA LEU A 172 -5.99 -25.15 -20.59
C LEU A 172 -7.07 -25.80 -21.45
N LEU A 173 -8.10 -25.04 -21.86
CA LEU A 173 -9.15 -25.50 -22.76
C LEU A 173 -8.56 -25.89 -24.12
N THR A 174 -7.77 -25.01 -24.74
CA THR A 174 -7.11 -25.30 -26.02
C THR A 174 -6.19 -26.53 -25.90
N ARG A 175 -5.46 -26.67 -24.79
CA ARG A 175 -4.61 -27.85 -24.56
C ARG A 175 -5.44 -29.13 -24.42
N ALA A 176 -6.58 -29.07 -23.75
CA ALA A 176 -7.48 -30.21 -23.59
C ALA A 176 -8.08 -30.63 -24.94
N LEU A 177 -8.60 -29.68 -25.72
CA LEU A 177 -9.16 -29.91 -27.06
C LEU A 177 -8.13 -30.56 -28.00
N ARG A 178 -6.91 -30.03 -28.03
CA ARG A 178 -5.81 -30.64 -28.81
C ARG A 178 -5.49 -32.06 -28.36
N LYS A 179 -5.52 -32.33 -27.05
CA LYS A 179 -5.25 -33.67 -26.50
C LYS A 179 -6.37 -34.66 -26.82
N SER A 180 -7.62 -34.20 -26.93
CA SER A 180 -8.77 -35.03 -27.30
C SER A 180 -8.93 -35.22 -28.82
N GLY A 181 -7.98 -34.75 -29.64
CA GLY A 181 -8.01 -34.90 -31.09
C GLY A 181 -8.95 -33.92 -31.80
N TRP A 182 -9.55 -32.98 -31.07
CA TRP A 182 -10.37 -31.92 -31.64
C TRP A 182 -9.44 -30.78 -32.11
N ARG A 183 -9.48 -30.47 -33.41
CA ARG A 183 -8.75 -29.35 -34.02
C ARG A 183 -9.68 -28.17 -34.25
#